data_AF-A0A1C3N5S3-F1
#
_entry.id   AF-A0A1C3N5S3-F1
#
_cell.length_a   1.000
_cell.length_b   1.000
_cell.length_c   1.000
_cell.angle_alpha   90.00
_cell.angle_beta   90.00
_cell.angle_gamma   90.00
#
_symmetry.space_group_name_H-M   'P 1'
#
loop_
_entity.id
_entity.type
_entity.pdbx_description
1 polymer ?
#
loop_
_entity_poly.entity_id
_entity_poly.type
_entity_poly.pdbx_seq_one_letter_code
_entity_poly.pdbx_strand_id
1 'polypeptide(L)' 'MKKEITVCDVCQNPNLPVTTYEVRANGRKGQTDRCDDHGAELAAIVAPSPAPRRGRPPGRVVSMDEVEAAKAQK' A
#
# COMPACT_ATOMS: atom_id res chain seq x y z
N MET A 1 38.13 9.52 13.14
CA MET A 1 37.32 8.64 12.26
C MET A 1 35.87 9.06 12.43
N LYS A 2 35.13 9.29 11.34
CA LYS A 2 33.70 9.66 11.37
C LYS A 2 32.86 8.39 11.16
N LYS A 3 31.77 8.24 11.91
CA LYS A 3 30.75 7.19 11.72
C LYS A 3 29.50 7.86 11.18
N GLU A 4 28.93 7.32 10.11
CA GLU A 4 27.75 7.86 9.43
C GLU A 4 26.57 6.92 9.67
N ILE A 5 25.39 7.49 9.96
CA ILE A 5 24.14 6.76 10.16
C ILE A 5 23.01 7.50 9.44
N THR A 6 22.13 6.76 8.79
CA THR A 6 20.91 7.33 8.19
C THR A 6 19.82 7.36 9.25
N VAL A 7 19.12 8.50 9.36
CA VAL A 7 18.02 8.69 10.31
C VAL A 7 16.78 9.20 9.57
N CYS A 8 15.61 9.10 10.20
CA CYS A 8 14.41 9.69 9.65
C CYS A 8 14.55 11.21 9.53
N ASP A 9 14.23 11.78 8.37
CA ASP A 9 14.30 13.23 8.12
C ASP A 9 13.37 14.06 9.04
N VAL A 10 12.34 13.42 9.62
CA VAL A 10 11.33 14.09 10.46
C VAL A 10 11.74 14.11 11.92
N CYS A 11 11.90 12.94 12.53
CA CYS A 11 12.17 12.83 13.97
C CYS A 11 13.64 12.61 14.32
N GLN A 12 14.50 12.33 13.33
CA GLN A 12 15.94 12.15 13.48
C GLN A 12 16.36 11.12 14.53
N ASN A 13 15.48 10.18 14.88
CA ASN A 13 15.76 9.15 15.88
C ASN A 13 16.72 8.09 15.29
N PRO A 14 17.94 7.95 15.81
CA PRO A 14 18.93 7.01 15.27
C PRO A 14 18.66 5.55 15.63
N ASN A 15 17.72 5.28 16.52
CA ASN A 15 17.39 3.93 16.98
C ASN A 15 16.26 3.28 16.18
N LEU A 16 15.60 4.02 15.30
CA LEU A 16 14.50 3.50 14.49
C LEU A 16 15.01 3.09 13.11
N PRO A 17 14.53 1.95 12.56
CA PRO A 17 14.79 1.61 11.18
C PRO A 17 14.18 2.68 10.27
N VAL A 18 14.83 2.91 9.13
CA VAL A 18 14.45 3.93 8.17
C VAL A 18 14.32 3.30 6.80
N THR A 19 13.27 3.67 6.09
CA THR A 19 13.06 3.33 4.69
C THR A 19 13.31 4.57 3.83
N THR A 20 14.12 4.41 2.80
CA THR A 20 14.41 5.46 1.82
C THR A 20 13.36 5.45 0.72
N TYR A 21 12.79 6.62 0.43
CA TYR A 21 11.80 6.83 -0.63
C TYR A 21 12.36 7.76 -1.70
N GLU A 22 12.28 7.35 -2.97
CA GLU A 22 12.46 8.26 -4.12
C GLU A 22 11.10 8.86 -4.48
N VAL A 23 10.99 10.19 -4.40
CA VAL A 23 9.76 10.92 -4.71
C VAL A 23 9.95 11.70 -6.00
N ARG A 24 8.99 11.55 -6.92
CA ARG A 24 8.94 12.32 -8.17
C ARG A 24 7.67 13.16 -8.21
N ALA A 25 7.81 14.48 -8.32
CA ALA A 25 6.68 15.40 -8.41
C ALA A 25 7.03 16.56 -9.37
N ASN A 26 6.13 16.88 -10.30
CA ASN A 26 6.27 17.99 -11.24
C ASN A 26 7.64 18.01 -11.98
N GLY A 27 8.10 16.84 -12.41
CA GLY A 27 9.40 16.68 -13.09
C GLY A 27 10.64 16.77 -12.20
N ARG A 28 10.48 17.02 -10.89
CA ARG A 28 11.57 17.01 -9.91
C ARG A 28 11.67 15.65 -9.25
N LYS A 29 12.90 15.21 -8.98
CA LYS A 29 13.20 14.01 -8.18
C LYS A 29 13.82 14.45 -6.86
N GLY A 30 13.45 13.78 -5.78
CA GLY A 30 14.02 13.94 -4.45
C GLY A 30 14.06 12.59 -3.72
N GLN A 31 14.83 12.55 -2.65
CA GLN A 31 14.95 11.39 -1.77
C GLN A 31 14.60 11.82 -0.35
N THR A 32 13.92 10.96 0.41
CA THR A 32 13.64 11.18 1.83
C THR A 32 13.69 9.87 2.58
N ASP A 33 14.19 9.91 3.81
CA ASP A 33 14.30 8.77 4.71
C ASP A 33 13.22 8.88 5.81
N ARG A 34 12.36 7.86 5.93
CA ARG A 34 11.27 7.84 6.92
C ARG A 34 11.28 6.56 7.75
N CYS A 35 11.12 6.69 9.06
CA CYS A 35 10.82 5.55 9.92
C CYS A 35 9.38 5.07 9.69
N ASP A 36 9.02 3.89 10.19
CA ASP A 36 7.70 3.28 9.97
C ASP A 36 6.53 4.21 10.26
N ASP A 37 6.59 4.98 11.36
CA ASP A 37 5.53 5.91 11.76
C ASP A 37 5.35 7.06 10.77
N HIS A 38 6.44 7.75 10.41
CA HIS A 38 6.41 8.88 9.46
C HIS A 38 6.35 8.45 7.98
N GLY A 39 6.62 7.18 7.69
CA GLY A 39 6.62 6.59 6.35
C GLY A 39 5.33 5.85 6.02
N ALA A 40 4.42 5.67 6.99
CA ALA A 40 3.21 4.88 6.84
C ALA A 40 2.34 5.31 5.65
N GLU A 41 2.14 6.61 5.48
CA GLU A 41 1.34 7.15 4.35
C GLU A 41 2.03 6.94 3.01
N LEU A 42 3.36 7.10 2.95
CA LEU A 42 4.14 6.84 1.73
C LEU A 42 4.13 5.36 1.36
N ALA A 43 4.24 4.47 2.36
CA ALA A 43 4.14 3.03 2.15
C ALA A 43 2.77 2.63 1.59
N ALA A 44 1.68 3.24 2.07
CA ALA A 44 0.33 2.98 1.57
C ALA A 44 0.13 3.41 0.11
N ILE A 45 0.77 4.51 -0.31
CA ILE A 45 0.71 4.99 -1.71
C ILE A 45 1.51 4.07 -2.65
N VAL A 46 2.67 3.58 -2.21
CA VAL A 46 3.56 2.74 -3.01
C VAL A 46 3.13 1.26 -2.99
N ALA A 47 2.32 0.87 -2.00
CA ALA A 47 1.78 -0.48 -1.93
C ALA A 47 1.02 -0.82 -3.21
N PRO A 48 1.28 -1.99 -3.82
CA PRO A 48 0.53 -2.42 -4.99
C PRO A 48 -0.96 -2.48 -4.62
N SER A 49 -1.79 -1.72 -5.35
CA SER A 49 -3.23 -1.76 -5.15
C SER A 49 -3.69 -3.22 -5.21
N PRO A 50 -4.49 -3.71 -4.24
CA PRO A 50 -5.01 -5.06 -4.31
C PRO A 50 -5.73 -5.20 -5.64
N ALA A 51 -5.37 -6.25 -6.40
CA ALA A 51 -5.96 -6.53 -7.70
C ALA A 51 -7.49 -6.37 -7.60
N PRO A 52 -8.16 -5.79 -8.61
CA PRO A 52 -9.61 -5.67 -8.58
C PRO A 52 -10.16 -7.07 -8.28
N ARG A 53 -10.89 -7.20 -7.17
CA ARG A 53 -11.56 -8.46 -6.82
C ARG A 53 -12.32 -8.84 -8.08
N ARG A 54 -11.94 -9.95 -8.72
CA ARG A 54 -12.60 -10.44 -9.94
C ARG A 54 -14.07 -10.59 -9.58
N GLY A 55 -14.85 -9.56 -9.90
CA GLY A 55 -16.29 -9.61 -9.87
C GLY A 55 -16.68 -10.79 -10.73
N ARG A 56 -17.62 -11.57 -10.22
CA ARG A 56 -18.26 -12.70 -10.90
C ARG A 56 -18.37 -12.40 -12.40
N PRO A 57 -17.93 -13.32 -13.29
CA PRO A 57 -17.90 -13.06 -14.71
C PRO A 57 -19.27 -12.57 -15.20
N PRO A 58 -19.33 -11.46 -15.95
CA PRO A 58 -20.57 -11.01 -16.55
C PRO A 58 -21.07 -12.10 -17.50
N GLY A 59 -22.31 -12.54 -17.33
CA GLY A 59 -22.95 -13.53 -18.20
C GLY A 59 -23.04 -14.96 -17.66
N ARG A 60 -22.73 -15.24 -16.39
CA ARG A 60 -23.09 -16.55 -15.81
C ARG A 60 -24.60 -16.64 -15.60
N VAL A 61 -25.30 -17.22 -16.58
CA VAL A 61 -26.67 -17.69 -16.45
C VAL A 61 -26.66 -18.76 -15.35
N VAL A 62 -27.37 -18.49 -14.25
CA VAL A 62 -27.64 -19.48 -13.21
C VAL A 62 -29.06 -19.96 -13.37
N SER A 63 -29.26 -21.24 -13.08
CA SER A 63 -30.57 -21.87 -13.10
C SER A 63 -31.49 -21.26 -12.02
N MET A 64 -32.81 -21.33 -12.24
CA MET A 64 -33.81 -20.82 -11.27
C MET A 64 -33.61 -21.47 -9.89
N ASP A 65 -33.27 -22.76 -9.88
CA ASP A 65 -32.95 -23.56 -8.68
C ASP A 65 -31.78 -23.00 -7.86
N GLU A 66 -30.71 -22.56 -8.53
CA GLU A 66 -29.55 -21.92 -7.87
C GLU A 66 -29.93 -20.56 -7.23
N VAL A 67 -30.92 -19.85 -7.76
CA VAL A 67 -31.37 -18.57 -7.22
C VAL A 67 -32.24 -18.75 -5.98
N GLU A 68 -33.09 -19.78 -5.95
CA GLU A 68 -33.93 -20.09 -4.80
C GLU A 68 -33.09 -20.59 -3.61
N ALA A 69 -32.11 -21.46 -3.85
CA ALA A 69 -31.20 -21.96 -2.81
C ALA A 69 -30.36 -20.83 -2.16
N ALA A 70 -29.98 -19.81 -2.94
CA ALA A 70 -29.21 -18.67 -2.43
C ALA A 70 -30.06 -17.70 -1.59
N LYS A 71 -31.35 -17.56 -1.89
CA LYS A 71 -32.27 -16.71 -1.12
C LYS A 71 -32.68 -17.35 0.21
N ALA A 72 -32.69 -18.67 0.30
CA ALA A 72 -33.00 -19.39 1.54
C ALA A 72 -31.90 -19.26 2.62
N GLN A 73 -30.73 -18.74 2.26
CA GLN A 73 -29.59 -18.56 3.18
C GLN A 73 -29.42 -17.12 3.70
N LYS A 74 -30.37 -16.21 3.44
CA LYS A 74 -30.32 -14.82 3.93
C LYS A 74 -31.52 -14.45 4.77
#